data_AF-A0A4P5TH67-F1
#
_entry.id   AF-A0A4P5TH67-F1
#
_cell.length_a   1.000
_cell.length_b   1.000
_cell.length_c   1.000
_cell.angle_alpha   90.00
_cell.angle_beta   90.00
_cell.angle_gamma   90.00
#
_symmetry.space_group_name_H-M   'P 1'
#
loop_
_entity.id
_entity.type
_entity.pdbx_description
1 polymer ?
#
loop_
_entity_poly.entity_id
_entity_poly.type
_entity_poly.pdbx_seq_one_letter_code
_entity_poly.pdbx_strand_id
1 'polypeptide(L)'
;MNSALSISKTISFALVSATLIFGMGACKKDPVKSMPGPGEYLNSKVGSNWSYATTGTSNSDWTVKVEDSTVLFLSNTFQMYKTNTAGVISRNYYRYSKGNYSVLVLDADGATQEIVYLKDSTQTGKKWSKSIKGLGGIFKQYNYEVIETGSKTVGSKSFENVVHIRLNIPSLGYTSDAYYAPKVGLVMVDDDYASSGNTYHTEIKSYDLK
;
A
#
# COMPACT_ATOMS: atom_id res chain seq x y z
N MET A 1 40.13 1.30 -73.62
CA MET A 1 39.58 1.19 -72.26
C MET A 1 38.09 1.52 -72.34
N ASN A 2 37.29 0.47 -72.15
CA ASN A 2 35.83 0.32 -71.98
C ASN A 2 34.90 1.09 -72.96
N SER A 3 34.36 0.50 -74.04
CA SER A 3 33.33 -0.57 -74.18
C SER A 3 31.92 -0.09 -73.79
N ALA A 4 30.81 -0.38 -74.46
CA ALA A 4 30.43 -0.89 -75.78
C ALA A 4 28.90 -0.66 -75.90
N LEU A 5 28.38 -0.84 -77.10
CA LEU A 5 27.01 -0.65 -77.57
C LEU A 5 25.89 -1.49 -76.88
N SER A 6 24.68 -0.92 -76.98
CA SER A 6 23.40 -1.52 -77.41
C SER A 6 22.63 -2.54 -76.54
N ILE A 7 21.44 -2.08 -76.11
CA ILE A 7 20.09 -2.67 -76.33
C ILE A 7 20.04 -4.16 -76.73
N SER A 8 19.33 -5.00 -75.95
CA SER A 8 18.07 -5.64 -76.39
C SER A 8 17.41 -6.53 -75.31
N LYS A 9 16.10 -6.68 -75.50
CA LYS A 9 15.09 -7.39 -74.71
C LYS A 9 15.34 -8.90 -74.61
N THR A 10 15.06 -9.50 -73.45
CA THR A 10 14.18 -10.69 -73.38
C THR A 10 13.57 -10.90 -71.99
N ILE A 11 12.27 -11.19 -72.01
CA ILE A 11 11.40 -11.59 -70.91
C ILE A 11 11.47 -13.13 -70.79
N SER A 12 11.54 -13.70 -69.59
CA SER A 12 10.61 -14.76 -69.10
C SER A 12 10.99 -15.38 -67.76
N PHE A 13 10.07 -15.16 -66.79
CA PHE A 13 9.43 -16.09 -65.85
C PHE A 13 10.19 -17.23 -65.13
N ALA A 14 10.10 -17.15 -63.78
CA ALA A 14 9.86 -18.20 -62.76
C ALA A 14 10.73 -17.89 -61.52
N LEU A 15 10.34 -18.03 -60.25
CA LEU A 15 9.14 -18.52 -59.58
C LEU A 15 9.14 -17.90 -58.16
N VAL A 16 7.95 -17.63 -57.65
CA VAL A 16 7.50 -17.26 -56.29
C VAL A 16 8.47 -17.52 -55.12
N SER A 17 8.69 -16.50 -54.27
CA SER A 17 8.74 -16.71 -52.81
C SER A 17 8.34 -15.45 -52.05
N ALA A 18 7.40 -15.63 -51.12
CA ALA A 18 6.78 -14.63 -50.30
C ALA A 18 7.78 -13.95 -49.34
N THR A 19 7.69 -12.63 -49.20
CA THR A 19 8.22 -11.94 -48.02
C THR A 19 7.09 -11.19 -47.36
N LEU A 20 6.55 -11.80 -46.30
CA LEU A 20 5.74 -11.10 -45.31
C LEU A 20 6.49 -9.86 -44.85
N ILE A 21 5.86 -8.70 -44.99
CA ILE A 21 6.25 -7.49 -44.27
C ILE A 21 5.88 -7.76 -42.80
N PHE A 22 6.81 -8.33 -42.05
CA PHE A 22 6.77 -8.27 -40.59
C PHE A 22 6.97 -6.81 -40.20
N GLY A 23 5.86 -6.11 -39.97
CA GLY A 23 5.87 -4.90 -39.17
C GLY A 23 6.45 -5.26 -37.82
N MET A 24 7.70 -4.86 -37.58
CA MET A 24 8.27 -4.80 -36.24
C MET A 24 7.53 -3.70 -35.48
N GLY A 25 6.33 -4.03 -34.99
CA GLY A 25 5.76 -3.33 -33.86
C GLY A 25 6.75 -3.49 -32.72
N ALA A 26 7.58 -2.47 -32.52
CA ALA A 26 8.35 -2.36 -31.31
C ALA A 26 7.35 -2.26 -30.16
N CYS A 27 7.05 -3.40 -29.54
CA CYS A 27 6.56 -3.44 -28.17
C CYS A 27 7.58 -2.67 -27.34
N LYS A 28 7.30 -1.39 -27.10
CA LYS A 28 7.89 -0.68 -25.98
C LYS A 28 7.45 -1.51 -24.77
N LYS A 29 8.36 -2.32 -24.21
CA LYS A 29 8.13 -2.92 -22.91
C LYS A 29 7.81 -1.76 -22.00
N ASP A 30 6.59 -1.74 -21.45
CA ASP A 30 6.26 -0.80 -20.39
C ASP A 30 7.38 -0.87 -19.36
N PRO A 31 7.89 0.26 -18.88
CA PRO A 31 8.91 0.25 -17.85
C PRO A 31 8.37 -0.61 -16.70
N VAL A 32 9.08 -1.69 -16.39
CA VAL A 32 8.77 -2.53 -15.23
C VAL A 32 8.77 -1.58 -14.03
N LYS A 33 7.59 -1.33 -13.46
CA LYS A 33 7.46 -0.49 -12.27
C LYS A 33 8.40 -1.09 -11.22
N SER A 34 9.38 -0.31 -10.76
CA SER A 34 10.33 -0.78 -9.76
C SER A 34 9.54 -1.19 -8.52
N MET A 35 9.68 -2.45 -8.09
CA MET A 35 9.09 -2.88 -6.82
C MET A 35 9.70 -2.05 -5.68
N PRO A 36 8.89 -1.61 -4.72
CA PRO A 36 9.37 -0.89 -3.54
C PRO A 36 10.41 -1.70 -2.77
N GLY A 37 11.38 -0.98 -2.20
CA GLY A 37 12.38 -1.56 -1.32
C GLY A 37 11.80 -2.02 0.03
N PRO A 38 12.55 -2.81 0.80
CA PRO A 38 12.13 -3.23 2.13
C PRO A 38 11.87 -2.03 3.06
N GLY A 39 10.76 -2.05 3.78
CA GLY A 39 10.41 -0.98 4.73
C GLY A 39 9.87 0.30 4.12
N GLU A 40 9.70 0.38 2.79
CA GLU A 40 9.29 1.63 2.15
C GLU A 40 7.85 2.07 2.48
N TYR A 41 6.98 1.20 3.00
CA TYR A 41 5.60 1.58 3.34
C TYR A 41 5.44 2.24 4.73
N LEU A 42 6.55 2.59 5.41
CA LEU A 42 6.53 3.30 6.70
C LEU A 42 7.65 4.35 6.74
N ASN A 43 7.29 5.63 6.81
CA ASN A 43 8.26 6.69 7.05
C ASN A 43 8.35 6.99 8.55
N SER A 44 9.45 6.61 9.19
CA SER A 44 9.70 6.78 10.64
C SER A 44 10.63 7.93 10.98
N LYS A 45 10.89 8.85 10.04
CA LYS A 45 11.79 9.98 10.29
C LYS A 45 11.08 11.06 11.09
N VAL A 46 11.71 11.46 12.19
CA VAL A 46 11.21 12.52 13.08
C VAL A 46 10.93 13.80 12.28
N GLY A 47 9.77 14.40 12.52
CA GLY A 47 9.32 15.60 11.83
C GLY A 47 8.47 15.34 10.58
N SER A 48 8.44 14.10 10.05
CA SER A 48 7.47 13.72 9.03
C SER A 48 6.04 13.88 9.55
N ASN A 49 5.14 14.40 8.71
CA ASN A 49 3.76 14.67 9.06
C ASN A 49 2.77 14.40 7.92
N TRP A 50 1.54 14.07 8.30
CA TRP A 50 0.41 13.79 7.42
C TRP A 50 -0.82 14.52 7.91
N SER A 51 -1.71 14.85 6.98
CA SER A 51 -3.06 15.35 7.25
C SER A 51 -4.07 14.50 6.49
N TYR A 52 -5.15 14.13 7.16
CA TYR A 52 -6.21 13.27 6.64
C TYR A 52 -7.58 13.93 6.82
N ALA A 53 -8.52 13.58 5.94
CA ALA A 53 -9.94 13.86 6.09
C ALA A 53 -10.69 12.54 6.19
N THR A 54 -11.54 12.40 7.19
CA THR A 54 -12.50 11.31 7.32
C THR A 54 -13.90 11.85 7.04
N THR A 55 -14.67 11.10 6.25
CA THR A 55 -16.09 11.34 5.95
C THR A 55 -16.90 10.07 6.21
N GLY A 56 -18.23 10.16 6.27
CA GLY A 56 -19.12 9.01 6.45
C GLY A 56 -20.13 9.26 7.58
N THR A 57 -20.21 8.34 8.54
CA THR A 57 -21.05 8.49 9.74
C THR A 57 -20.73 9.78 10.51
N SER A 58 -19.45 10.14 10.57
CA SER A 58 -19.02 11.44 11.08
C SER A 58 -17.83 11.94 10.28
N ASN A 59 -17.68 13.27 10.25
CA ASN A 59 -16.63 13.94 9.50
C ASN A 59 -15.60 14.50 10.46
N SER A 60 -14.32 14.30 10.17
CA SER A 60 -13.23 14.91 10.94
C SER A 60 -11.97 15.07 10.11
N ASP A 61 -11.25 16.16 10.35
CA ASP A 61 -9.87 16.30 9.90
C ASP A 61 -8.93 15.91 11.05
N TRP A 62 -7.84 15.24 10.72
CA TRP A 62 -6.84 14.83 11.70
C TRP A 62 -5.43 14.79 11.12
N THR A 63 -4.44 14.84 12.01
CA THR A 63 -3.03 14.89 11.64
C THR A 63 -2.24 13.80 12.33
N VAL A 64 -1.14 13.39 11.70
CA VAL A 64 -0.16 12.47 12.26
C VAL A 64 1.22 13.11 12.16
N LYS A 65 2.04 12.98 13.20
CA LYS A 65 3.43 13.42 13.22
C LYS A 65 4.32 12.38 13.85
N VAL A 66 5.48 12.13 13.25
CA VAL A 66 6.56 11.38 13.91
C VAL A 66 7.27 12.32 14.89
N GLU A 67 7.23 11.99 16.18
CA GLU A 67 7.97 12.74 17.21
C GLU A 67 9.21 11.98 17.65
N ASP A 68 10.19 12.68 18.22
CA ASP A 68 11.42 12.08 18.75
C ASP A 68 11.15 11.32 20.06
N SER A 69 10.48 10.17 19.94
CA SER A 69 10.11 9.30 21.04
C SER A 69 10.00 7.87 20.54
N THR A 70 10.50 6.94 21.32
CA THR A 70 10.43 5.51 21.03
C THR A 70 10.00 4.73 22.27
N VAL A 71 9.58 3.48 22.05
CA VAL A 71 9.36 2.52 23.13
C VAL A 71 10.01 1.18 22.77
N LEU A 72 10.47 0.47 23.79
CA LEU A 72 10.97 -0.90 23.66
C LEU A 72 9.85 -1.90 24.00
N PHE A 73 9.62 -2.86 23.12
CA PHE A 73 8.75 -4.00 23.38
C PHE A 73 9.41 -5.29 22.88
N LEU A 74 9.63 -6.26 23.78
CA LEU A 74 10.32 -7.51 23.49
C LEU A 74 11.65 -7.30 22.71
N SER A 75 12.48 -6.38 23.19
CA SER A 75 13.77 -6.00 22.59
C SER A 75 13.71 -5.34 21.21
N ASN A 76 12.52 -4.91 20.77
CA ASN A 76 12.36 -4.16 19.52
C ASN A 76 11.98 -2.71 19.79
N THR A 77 12.59 -1.80 19.05
CA THR A 77 12.27 -0.37 19.10
C THR A 77 11.09 -0.05 18.19
N PHE A 78 10.11 0.66 18.73
CA PHE A 78 8.99 1.21 17.99
C PHE A 78 9.03 2.73 18.04
N GLN A 79 8.82 3.35 16.87
CA GLN A 79 8.78 4.79 16.69
C GLN A 79 7.38 5.32 17.03
N MET A 80 7.30 6.42 17.77
CA MET A 80 6.04 7.05 18.14
C MET A 80 5.51 7.97 17.04
N TYR A 81 4.21 7.82 16.76
CA TYR A 81 3.41 8.64 15.87
C TYR A 81 2.29 9.27 16.70
N LYS A 82 2.34 10.59 16.80
CA LYS A 82 1.32 11.38 17.47
C LYS A 82 0.20 11.66 16.50
N THR A 83 -1.00 11.23 16.86
CA THR A 83 -2.22 11.54 16.12
C THR A 83 -3.00 12.61 16.87
N ASN A 84 -3.50 13.61 16.15
CA ASN A 84 -4.40 14.63 16.67
C ASN A 84 -5.69 14.65 15.85
N THR A 85 -6.79 14.24 16.47
CA THR A 85 -8.13 14.24 15.89
C THR A 85 -9.00 15.22 16.68
N ALA A 86 -9.34 16.35 16.07
CA ALA A 86 -10.15 17.40 16.70
C ALA A 86 -9.68 17.82 18.13
N GLY A 87 -8.36 17.88 18.36
CA GLY A 87 -7.76 18.23 19.65
C GLY A 87 -7.50 17.05 20.60
N VAL A 88 -8.05 15.86 20.29
CA VAL A 88 -7.78 14.63 21.04
C VAL A 88 -6.47 14.01 20.55
N ILE A 89 -5.52 13.85 21.47
CA ILE A 89 -4.19 13.32 21.18
C ILE A 89 -4.14 11.83 21.49
N SER A 90 -3.68 11.02 20.53
CA SER A 90 -3.29 9.64 20.74
C SER A 90 -1.83 9.40 20.31
N ARG A 91 -1.22 8.35 20.87
CA ARG A 91 0.15 7.95 20.59
C ARG A 91 0.15 6.50 20.11
N ASN A 92 0.58 6.31 18.87
CA ASN A 92 0.66 5.00 18.24
C ASN A 92 2.14 4.67 18.01
N TYR A 93 2.52 3.41 18.18
CA TYR A 93 3.91 2.99 18.10
C TYR A 93 4.08 1.98 16.99
N TYR A 94 4.85 2.34 15.96
CA TYR A 94 5.03 1.55 14.75
C TYR A 94 6.48 1.12 14.57
N ARG A 95 6.69 0.02 13.88
CA ARG A 95 8.01 -0.39 13.42
C ARG A 95 7.94 -1.10 12.08
N TYR A 96 9.08 -1.15 11.43
CA TYR A 96 9.36 -2.09 10.37
C TYR A 96 10.53 -3.00 10.81
N SER A 97 10.41 -4.32 10.63
CA SER A 97 11.50 -5.27 10.89
C SER A 97 11.29 -6.56 10.10
N LYS A 98 12.34 -7.01 9.41
CA LYS A 98 12.39 -8.29 8.68
C LYS A 98 11.16 -8.53 7.79
N GLY A 99 10.76 -7.52 7.01
CA GLY A 99 9.62 -7.62 6.10
C GLY A 99 8.24 -7.48 6.74
N ASN A 100 8.14 -7.13 8.02
CA ASN A 100 6.87 -6.91 8.71
C ASN A 100 6.75 -5.47 9.19
N TYR A 101 5.59 -4.88 8.96
CA TYR A 101 5.19 -3.61 9.51
C TYR A 101 4.24 -3.88 10.67
N SER A 102 4.61 -3.41 11.86
CA SER A 102 3.90 -3.72 13.09
C SER A 102 3.50 -2.47 13.85
N VAL A 103 2.42 -2.60 14.63
CA VAL A 103 1.92 -1.60 15.57
C VAL A 103 1.72 -2.23 16.94
N LEU A 104 1.97 -1.46 18.00
CA LEU A 104 1.60 -1.85 19.36
C LEU A 104 0.15 -1.46 19.66
N VAL A 105 -0.59 -2.40 20.25
CA VAL A 105 -1.96 -2.19 20.74
C VAL A 105 -2.07 -2.65 22.19
N LEU A 106 -3.11 -2.22 22.88
CA LEU A 106 -3.47 -2.77 24.19
C LEU A 106 -4.58 -3.80 24.02
N ASP A 107 -4.45 -4.92 24.73
CA ASP A 107 -5.56 -5.83 24.92
C ASP A 107 -6.47 -5.36 26.08
N ALA A 108 -7.53 -6.12 26.33
CA ALA A 108 -8.53 -5.76 27.35
C ALA A 108 -8.01 -5.78 28.79
N ASP A 109 -6.90 -6.46 29.08
CA ASP A 109 -6.25 -6.43 30.40
C ASP A 109 -5.25 -5.27 30.51
N GLY A 110 -5.11 -4.47 29.44
CA GLY A 110 -4.10 -3.42 29.33
C GLY A 110 -2.70 -3.95 28.99
N ALA A 111 -2.56 -5.23 28.65
CA ALA A 111 -1.27 -5.75 28.22
C ALA A 111 -0.96 -5.33 26.78
N THR A 112 0.29 -4.94 26.54
CA THR A 112 0.75 -4.53 25.22
C THR A 112 0.93 -5.75 24.32
N GLN A 113 0.35 -5.69 23.13
CA GLN A 113 0.45 -6.69 22.08
C GLN A 113 1.03 -6.07 20.81
N GLU A 114 1.79 -6.85 20.06
CA GLU A 114 2.23 -6.48 18.71
C GLU A 114 1.31 -7.11 17.66
N ILE A 115 0.84 -6.29 16.70
CA ILE A 115 0.15 -6.75 15.49
C ILE A 115 0.99 -6.40 14.27
N VAL A 116 1.16 -7.36 13.36
CA VAL A 116 1.65 -7.10 12.00
C VAL A 116 0.47 -6.68 11.13
N TYR A 117 0.45 -5.44 10.63
CA TYR A 117 -0.66 -4.90 9.82
C TYR A 117 -0.35 -4.86 8.32
N LEU A 118 0.93 -4.98 7.94
CA LEU A 118 1.39 -5.06 6.56
C LEU A 118 2.67 -5.92 6.51
N LYS A 119 2.93 -6.54 5.35
CA LYS A 119 4.17 -7.27 5.07
C LYS A 119 4.75 -6.79 3.74
N ASP A 120 6.08 -6.81 3.62
CA ASP A 120 6.78 -6.50 2.34
C ASP A 120 6.38 -7.45 1.22
N SER A 121 5.97 -8.67 1.57
CA SER A 121 5.41 -9.61 0.60
C SER A 121 4.02 -9.13 0.18
N THR A 122 3.99 -8.36 -0.90
CA THR A 122 2.79 -7.77 -1.53
C THR A 122 2.06 -8.75 -2.45
N GLN A 123 2.24 -10.07 -2.25
CA GLN A 123 1.60 -11.07 -3.09
C GLN A 123 0.10 -11.11 -2.78
N THR A 124 -0.72 -10.79 -3.79
CA THR A 124 -2.18 -10.92 -3.73
C THR A 124 -2.62 -12.28 -3.18
N GLY A 125 -3.64 -12.27 -2.32
CA GLY A 125 -4.23 -13.44 -1.67
C GLY A 125 -3.48 -13.92 -0.43
N LYS A 126 -2.32 -13.32 -0.08
CA LYS A 126 -1.58 -13.68 1.13
C LYS A 126 -2.35 -13.26 2.38
N LYS A 127 -2.49 -14.21 3.32
CA LYS A 127 -3.28 -14.04 4.55
C LYS A 127 -2.42 -14.22 5.80
N TRP A 128 -2.79 -13.53 6.87
CA TRP A 128 -2.28 -13.79 8.22
C TRP A 128 -3.28 -13.32 9.26
N SER A 129 -3.11 -13.76 10.50
CA SER A 129 -4.00 -13.34 11.57
C SER A 129 -3.30 -13.26 12.92
N LYS A 130 -3.94 -12.55 13.85
CA LYS A 130 -3.52 -12.44 15.24
C LYS A 130 -4.76 -12.43 16.13
N SER A 131 -4.75 -13.23 17.19
CA SER A 131 -5.78 -13.19 18.23
C SER A 131 -5.34 -12.23 19.34
N ILE A 132 -6.24 -11.34 19.76
CA ILE A 132 -6.02 -10.42 20.88
C ILE A 132 -7.18 -10.53 21.85
N LYS A 133 -6.88 -10.54 23.15
CA LYS A 133 -7.91 -10.60 24.19
C LYS A 133 -8.76 -9.34 24.18
N GLY A 134 -10.07 -9.50 23.94
CA GLY A 134 -11.08 -8.46 24.03
C GLY A 134 -11.72 -8.39 25.42
N LEU A 135 -12.59 -7.39 25.62
CA LEU A 135 -13.35 -7.22 26.86
C LEU A 135 -14.18 -8.47 27.16
N GLY A 136 -14.29 -8.83 28.44
CA GLY A 136 -14.94 -10.07 28.87
C GLY A 136 -14.14 -11.35 28.62
N GLY A 137 -12.86 -11.23 28.26
CA GLY A 137 -11.97 -12.38 28.05
C GLY A 137 -12.12 -13.07 26.69
N ILE A 138 -12.98 -12.55 25.81
CA ILE A 138 -13.23 -13.12 24.49
C ILE A 138 -12.13 -12.69 23.53
N PHE A 139 -11.48 -13.66 22.88
CA PHE A 139 -10.46 -13.36 21.87
C PHE A 139 -11.10 -12.80 20.59
N LYS A 140 -10.57 -11.67 20.12
CA LYS A 140 -10.88 -11.06 18.83
C LYS A 140 -9.84 -11.52 17.80
N GLN A 141 -10.31 -12.07 16.69
CA GLN A 141 -9.45 -12.49 15.59
C GLN A 141 -9.28 -11.35 14.59
N TYR A 142 -8.05 -10.88 14.41
CA TYR A 142 -7.69 -9.89 13.40
C TYR A 142 -7.18 -10.65 12.18
N ASN A 143 -7.97 -10.69 11.10
CA ASN A 143 -7.63 -11.39 9.86
C ASN A 143 -7.22 -10.39 8.79
N TYR A 144 -5.99 -10.51 8.29
CA TYR A 144 -5.45 -9.64 7.25
C TYR A 144 -5.29 -10.41 5.94
N GLU A 145 -5.53 -9.73 4.82
CA GLU A 145 -5.34 -10.23 3.47
C GLU A 145 -4.77 -9.14 2.56
N VAL A 146 -3.78 -9.49 1.72
CA VAL A 146 -3.39 -8.64 0.58
C VAL A 146 -4.42 -8.83 -0.52
N ILE A 147 -5.21 -7.80 -0.79
CA ILE A 147 -6.21 -7.84 -1.86
C ILE A 147 -5.53 -7.61 -3.21
N GLU A 148 -4.76 -6.54 -3.33
CA GLU A 148 -4.05 -6.21 -4.56
C GLU A 148 -2.82 -5.35 -4.32
N THR A 149 -2.01 -5.22 -5.36
CA THR A 149 -0.95 -4.21 -5.44
C THR A 149 -1.00 -3.56 -6.80
N GLY A 150 -1.10 -2.24 -6.84
CA GLY A 150 -1.34 -1.51 -8.08
C GLY A 150 -1.19 -0.01 -7.94
N SER A 151 -1.76 0.73 -8.89
CA SER A 151 -1.85 2.19 -8.79
C SER A 151 -3.13 2.58 -8.05
N LYS A 152 -3.09 3.63 -7.23
CA LYS A 152 -4.29 4.20 -6.59
C LYS A 152 -4.23 5.72 -6.70
N THR A 153 -5.33 6.32 -7.13
CA THR A 153 -5.53 7.77 -7.05
C THR A 153 -6.40 8.08 -5.83
N VAL A 154 -5.96 9.03 -5.02
CA VAL A 154 -6.65 9.53 -3.82
C VAL A 154 -6.67 11.05 -3.89
N GLY A 155 -7.87 11.64 -3.94
CA GLY A 155 -8.05 13.03 -4.33
C GLY A 155 -7.33 13.35 -5.66
N SER A 156 -6.46 14.36 -5.65
CA SER A 156 -5.64 14.77 -6.80
C SER A 156 -4.27 14.08 -6.88
N LYS A 157 -3.96 13.12 -6.00
CA LYS A 157 -2.65 12.47 -5.91
C LYS A 157 -2.72 11.05 -6.44
N SER A 158 -1.80 10.69 -7.32
CA SER A 158 -1.64 9.32 -7.82
C SER A 158 -0.43 8.66 -7.18
N PHE A 159 -0.63 7.44 -6.69
CA PHE A 159 0.39 6.63 -6.04
C PHE A 159 0.57 5.33 -6.81
N GLU A 160 1.83 4.91 -6.92
CA GLU A 160 2.23 3.68 -7.60
C GLU A 160 2.65 2.62 -6.57
N ASN A 161 2.50 1.34 -6.93
CA ASN A 161 2.82 0.20 -6.06
C ASN A 161 2.12 0.25 -4.70
N VAL A 162 0.87 0.72 -4.68
CA VAL A 162 0.03 0.78 -3.49
C VAL A 162 -0.43 -0.62 -3.12
N VAL A 163 -0.24 -1.00 -1.86
CA VAL A 163 -0.73 -2.27 -1.32
C VAL A 163 -2.08 -2.03 -0.68
N HIS A 164 -3.09 -2.78 -1.13
CA HIS A 164 -4.41 -2.82 -0.53
C HIS A 164 -4.48 -4.00 0.43
N ILE A 165 -4.59 -3.71 1.73
CA ILE A 165 -4.79 -4.68 2.79
C ILE A 165 -6.22 -4.62 3.29
N ARG A 166 -6.90 -5.77 3.31
CA ARG A 166 -8.16 -5.93 4.02
C ARG A 166 -7.90 -6.49 5.41
N LEU A 167 -8.44 -5.83 6.43
CA LEU A 167 -8.59 -6.36 7.79
C LEU A 167 -10.06 -6.73 8.00
N ASN A 168 -10.31 -7.91 8.55
CA ASN A 168 -11.62 -8.33 9.01
C ASN A 168 -11.53 -8.81 10.47
N ILE A 169 -12.43 -8.30 11.32
CA ILE A 169 -12.62 -8.74 12.71
C ILE A 169 -14.07 -9.22 12.86
N PRO A 170 -14.34 -10.52 12.63
CA PRO A 170 -15.70 -11.04 12.56
C PRO A 170 -16.53 -10.76 13.82
N SER A 171 -15.91 -10.86 15.00
CA SER A 171 -16.59 -10.65 16.28
C SER A 171 -17.07 -9.22 16.50
N LEU A 172 -16.62 -8.26 15.69
CA LEU A 172 -17.08 -6.86 15.71
C LEU A 172 -17.99 -6.54 14.51
N GLY A 173 -18.12 -7.46 13.55
CA GLY A 173 -18.67 -7.14 12.23
C GLY A 173 -17.87 -6.02 11.56
N TYR A 174 -16.55 -5.96 11.79
CA TYR A 174 -15.70 -4.89 11.30
C TYR A 174 -14.87 -5.35 10.10
N THR A 175 -14.85 -4.53 9.05
CA THR A 175 -13.96 -4.67 7.90
C THR A 175 -13.28 -3.34 7.63
N SER A 176 -12.01 -3.38 7.27
CA SER A 176 -11.21 -2.23 6.88
C SER A 176 -10.45 -2.52 5.60
N ASP A 177 -10.50 -1.62 4.64
CA ASP A 177 -9.75 -1.67 3.39
C ASP A 177 -8.73 -0.52 3.39
N ALA A 178 -7.49 -0.83 3.77
CA ALA A 178 -6.41 0.13 3.93
C ALA A 178 -5.42 0.09 2.77
N TYR A 179 -5.03 1.26 2.27
CA TYR A 179 -4.16 1.44 1.12
C TYR A 179 -2.85 2.11 1.54
N TYR A 180 -1.73 1.45 1.31
CA TYR A 180 -0.39 1.92 1.69
C TYR A 180 0.46 2.20 0.47
N ALA A 181 0.98 3.42 0.34
CA ALA A 181 1.88 3.83 -0.74
C ALA A 181 3.35 3.84 -0.26
N PRO A 182 4.31 3.49 -1.13
CA PRO A 182 5.73 3.58 -0.79
C PRO A 182 6.14 5.00 -0.44
N LYS A 183 7.06 5.13 0.51
CA LYS A 183 7.62 6.35 1.11
C LYS A 183 6.61 7.22 1.87
N VAL A 184 5.32 7.02 1.65
CA VAL A 184 4.22 7.81 2.24
C VAL A 184 3.55 7.06 3.39
N GLY A 185 3.31 5.76 3.26
CA GLY A 185 2.51 4.98 4.21
C GLY A 185 1.02 5.01 3.88
N LEU A 186 0.15 5.09 4.89
CA LEU A 186 -1.30 5.06 4.70
C LEU A 186 -1.75 6.26 3.84
N VAL A 187 -2.46 5.98 2.75
CA VAL A 187 -3.01 7.03 1.86
C VAL A 187 -4.52 7.07 1.86
N MET A 188 -5.17 5.94 2.17
CA MET A 188 -6.62 5.82 2.23
C MET A 188 -7.00 4.64 3.13
N VAL A 189 -8.13 4.74 3.82
CA VAL A 189 -8.78 3.61 4.49
C VAL A 189 -10.29 3.75 4.43
N ASP A 190 -10.97 2.67 4.08
CA ASP A 190 -12.42 2.53 4.22
C ASP A 190 -12.72 1.58 5.38
N ASP A 191 -13.46 2.05 6.37
CA ASP A 191 -13.87 1.28 7.55
C ASP A 191 -15.39 1.05 7.53
N ASP A 192 -15.81 -0.20 7.74
CA ASP A 192 -17.21 -0.61 7.83
C ASP A 192 -17.44 -1.40 9.13
N TYR A 193 -18.38 -0.90 9.95
CA TYR A 193 -18.86 -1.52 11.17
C TYR A 193 -20.29 -2.02 10.95
N ALA A 194 -20.43 -3.16 10.28
CA ALA A 194 -21.71 -3.75 9.88
C ALA A 194 -22.71 -3.91 11.04
N SER A 195 -22.21 -4.18 12.25
CA SER A 195 -23.03 -4.31 13.46
C SER A 195 -23.73 -3.00 13.87
N SER A 196 -23.14 -1.86 13.55
CA SER A 196 -23.68 -0.52 13.86
C SER A 196 -24.18 0.24 12.64
N GLY A 197 -23.91 -0.26 11.43
CA GLY A 197 -24.16 0.44 10.17
C GLY A 197 -23.25 1.65 9.94
N ASN A 198 -22.20 1.82 10.76
CA ASN A 198 -21.29 2.95 10.64
C ASN A 198 -20.23 2.69 9.58
N THR A 199 -20.01 3.68 8.72
CA THR A 199 -18.98 3.64 7.68
C THR A 199 -18.14 4.90 7.74
N TYR A 200 -16.85 4.76 7.46
CA TYR A 200 -15.90 5.87 7.44
C TYR A 200 -14.98 5.72 6.23
N HIS A 201 -14.84 6.79 5.47
CA HIS A 201 -13.88 6.91 4.37
C HIS A 201 -12.84 7.94 4.77
N THR A 202 -11.59 7.52 4.89
CA THR A 202 -10.48 8.41 5.23
C THR A 202 -9.48 8.48 4.09
N GLU A 203 -9.11 9.70 3.71
CA GLU A 203 -8.12 9.95 2.65
C GLU A 203 -7.04 10.94 3.07
N ILE A 204 -5.86 10.80 2.48
CA ILE A 204 -4.73 11.69 2.68
C ILE A 204 -4.93 13.04 1.96
N LYS A 205 -4.89 14.14 2.72
CA LYS A 205 -4.97 15.50 2.17
C LYS A 205 -3.60 16.03 1.76
N SER A 206 -2.61 15.85 2.62
CA SER A 206 -1.25 16.37 2.44
C SER A 206 -0.26 15.62 3.33
N TYR A 207 1.02 15.70 2.98
CA TYR A 207 2.13 15.19 3.77
C TYR A 207 3.39 16.01 3.53
N ASP A 208 4.26 16.12 4.54
CA ASP A 208 5.63 16.62 4.45
C ASP A 208 6.53 15.61 5.13
N LEU A 209 7.41 14.99 4.35
CA LEU A 209 8.23 13.84 4.74
C LEU A 209 9.69 14.25 4.80
N LYS A 210 10.41 13.83 5.84
CA LYS A 210 11.85 14.04 5.97
C LYS A 210 12.67 12.91 5.35
#